data_AF-A0A8S2A952-F1
#
_entry.id   AF-A0A8S2A952-F1
#
_cell.length_a   1.000
_cell.length_b   1.000
_cell.length_c   1.000
_cell.angle_alpha   90.00
_cell.angle_beta   90.00
_cell.angle_gamma   90.00
#
_symmetry.space_group_name_H-M   'P 1'
#
loop_
_entity.id
_entity.type
_entity.pdbx_description
1 polymer ?
#
loop_
_entity_poly.entity_id
_entity_poly.type
_entity_poly.pdbx_seq_one_letter_code
_entity_poly.pdbx_strand_id
1 'polypeptide(L)'
;MMSQSSSSDANSISRRWGPLCNCGRATSVTKAWTNENPGRRFFRCGVHGFINWADEEKPFGWQKVSLLEARDEIRQLKESLKAMKEQMVGLPVSASNDHLKKHEEEKKKLEEEKKKFEAENKKLEEENKKFEAEKKKLEEEKKKHDEEKKKLENEVICANEREKMLRQLIVLSWGCFIVVIAMCLGMGKK
;
A
#
# COMPACT_ATOMS: atom_id res chain seq x y z
N MET A 1 11.93 66.71 74.63
CA MET A 1 11.56 67.34 73.36
C MET A 1 12.32 66.64 72.25
N MET A 2 11.67 66.53 71.09
CA MET A 2 11.94 65.67 69.95
C MET A 2 13.38 65.71 69.34
N SER A 3 13.64 64.69 68.51
CA SER A 3 14.46 64.72 67.27
C SER A 3 15.97 64.46 67.46
N GLN A 4 16.67 63.55 66.76
CA GLN A 4 16.43 62.75 65.56
C GLN A 4 17.33 61.50 65.63
N SER A 5 16.88 60.35 65.15
CA SER A 5 17.79 59.31 64.68
C SER A 5 17.25 58.77 63.36
N SER A 6 17.97 59.16 62.33
CA SER A 6 17.66 59.08 60.91
C SER A 6 17.34 57.66 60.45
N SER A 7 16.22 57.53 59.75
CA SER A 7 15.93 56.40 58.88
C SER A 7 17.06 56.21 57.87
N SER A 8 17.40 54.95 57.57
CA SER A 8 18.14 54.58 56.36
C SER A 8 17.72 53.18 55.92
N ASP A 9 16.44 53.05 55.55
CA ASP A 9 15.91 51.97 54.71
C ASP A 9 16.37 52.14 53.26
N ALA A 10 17.68 52.19 53.02
CA ALA A 10 18.27 52.51 51.72
C ALA A 10 18.99 51.33 51.06
N ASN A 11 18.58 50.07 51.30
CA ASN A 11 19.26 48.94 50.67
C ASN A 11 18.41 47.75 50.23
N SER A 12 17.09 47.91 50.09
CA SER A 12 16.25 46.83 49.53
C SER A 12 16.21 46.81 47.99
N ILE A 13 16.60 47.89 47.30
CA ILE A 13 16.66 47.97 45.83
C ILE A 13 17.89 47.25 45.23
N SER A 14 18.92 47.00 46.05
CA SER A 14 20.22 46.47 45.61
C SER A 14 20.20 45.01 45.13
N ARG A 15 19.14 44.24 45.38
CA ARG A 15 19.13 42.80 45.06
C ARG A 15 18.88 42.45 43.59
N ARG A 16 18.58 43.42 42.72
CA ARG A 16 18.20 43.14 41.33
C ARG A 16 19.31 43.42 40.31
N TRP A 17 20.38 44.09 40.71
CA TRP A 17 21.46 44.53 39.81
C TRP A 17 22.81 44.05 40.35
N GLY A 18 23.60 43.40 39.49
CA GLY A 18 24.94 42.91 39.84
C GLY A 18 25.94 44.05 40.14
N PRO A 19 27.17 43.72 40.57
CA PRO A 19 28.20 44.73 40.85
C PRO A 19 28.42 45.63 39.64
N LEU A 20 28.63 46.93 39.86
CA LEU A 20 28.98 47.86 38.78
C LEU A 20 30.38 47.52 38.24
N CYS A 21 30.57 47.70 36.95
CA CYS A 21 31.90 47.62 36.35
C CYS A 21 32.75 48.81 36.79
N ASN A 22 34.08 48.68 36.73
CA ASN A 22 35.03 49.78 36.99
C ASN A 22 34.84 51.00 36.05
N CYS A 23 34.08 50.87 34.95
CA CYS A 23 33.65 52.01 34.11
C CYS A 23 32.33 52.68 34.56
N GLY A 24 31.74 52.27 35.68
CA GLY A 24 30.45 52.76 36.17
C GLY A 24 29.22 52.17 35.48
N ARG A 25 29.37 51.34 34.44
CA ARG A 25 28.24 50.71 33.74
C ARG A 25 27.67 49.53 34.52
N ALA A 26 26.34 49.35 34.41
CA ALA A 26 25.65 48.18 34.93
C ALA A 26 26.14 46.89 34.26
N THR A 27 26.16 45.80 35.04
CA THR A 27 26.57 44.50 34.55
C THR A 27 25.37 43.62 34.25
N SER A 28 25.52 42.75 33.26
CA SER A 28 24.53 41.73 32.90
C SER A 28 25.01 40.35 33.33
N VAL A 29 24.11 39.51 33.79
CA VAL A 29 24.42 38.11 34.12
C VAL A 29 24.37 37.27 32.85
N THR A 30 25.47 36.58 32.54
CA THR A 30 25.58 35.66 31.39
C THR A 30 26.08 34.29 31.87
N LYS A 31 25.81 33.23 31.10
CA LYS A 31 26.32 31.87 31.38
C LYS A 31 27.61 31.59 30.62
N ALA A 32 28.58 31.00 31.29
CA ALA A 32 29.75 30.41 30.66
C ALA A 32 29.39 29.02 30.09
N TRP A 33 30.03 28.66 28.97
CA TRP A 33 29.86 27.36 28.31
C TRP A 33 31.20 26.68 28.05
N THR A 34 32.23 27.04 28.83
CA THR A 34 33.55 26.41 28.77
C THR A 34 33.52 25.02 29.43
N ASN A 35 34.51 24.17 29.12
CA ASN A 35 34.60 22.84 29.73
C ASN A 35 34.79 22.90 31.26
N GLU A 36 35.42 23.96 31.75
CA GLU A 36 35.63 24.16 33.18
C GLU A 36 34.40 24.71 33.90
N ASN A 37 33.65 25.60 33.25
CA ASN A 37 32.52 26.32 33.83
C ASN A 37 31.26 26.20 32.94
N PRO A 38 30.72 24.99 32.69
CA PRO A 38 29.50 24.84 31.90
C PRO A 38 28.29 25.33 32.70
N GLY A 39 27.49 26.21 32.09
CA GLY A 39 26.26 26.74 32.68
C GLY A 39 26.45 27.76 33.81
N ARG A 40 27.68 27.92 34.34
CA ARG A 40 27.99 28.80 35.47
C ARG A 40 27.81 30.27 35.10
N ARG A 41 27.12 31.04 35.94
CA ARG A 41 26.81 32.44 35.65
C ARG A 41 27.92 33.39 36.12
N PHE A 42 28.17 34.42 35.32
CA PHE A 42 29.09 35.51 35.63
C PHE A 42 28.52 36.86 35.26
N PHE A 43 28.97 37.90 35.95
CA PHE A 43 28.69 39.29 35.62
C PHE A 43 29.61 39.74 34.50
N ARG A 44 29.01 40.32 33.45
CA ARG A 44 29.69 40.84 32.27
C ARG A 44 29.37 42.32 32.08
N CYS A 45 30.39 43.12 31.77
CA CYS A 45 30.23 44.43 31.14
C CYS A 45 30.35 44.32 29.62
N GLY A 46 29.52 45.05 28.89
CA GLY A 46 29.56 45.08 27.42
C GLY A 46 30.91 45.54 26.85
N VAL A 47 31.63 46.40 27.57
CA VAL A 47 32.94 46.95 27.15
C VAL A 47 34.11 46.09 27.65
N HIS A 48 34.12 45.74 28.94
CA HIS A 48 35.28 45.09 29.57
C HIS A 48 35.16 43.57 29.68
N GLY A 49 34.01 42.98 29.35
CA GLY A 49 33.82 41.53 29.42
C GLY A 49 33.59 41.05 30.85
N PHE A 50 34.26 39.95 31.23
CA PHE A 50 34.09 39.28 32.52
C PHE A 50 34.49 40.18 33.69
N ILE A 51 33.69 40.20 34.75
CA ILE A 51 33.97 40.98 35.97
C ILE A 51 34.12 40.05 37.17
N ASN A 52 33.08 39.30 37.50
CA ASN A 52 33.12 38.35 38.60
C ASN A 52 32.10 37.22 38.38
N TRP A 53 32.29 36.10 39.06
CA TRP A 53 31.32 35.01 39.08
C TRP A 53 30.07 35.41 39.87
N ALA A 54 28.90 35.08 39.34
CA ALA A 54 27.63 35.24 40.05
C ALA A 54 27.29 34.00 40.87
N ASP A 55 27.68 32.82 40.39
CA ASP A 55 27.63 31.57 41.17
C ASP A 55 29.03 31.29 41.73
N GLU A 56 29.20 31.28 43.06
CA GLU A 56 30.52 31.12 43.70
C GLU A 56 31.09 29.69 43.57
N GLU A 57 30.22 28.69 43.53
CA GLU A 57 30.62 27.29 43.39
C GLU A 57 30.99 26.96 41.94
N LYS A 58 32.08 26.21 41.78
CA LYS A 58 32.47 25.65 40.48
C LYS A 58 31.54 24.47 40.15
N PRO A 59 31.10 24.28 38.91
CA PRO A 59 30.39 23.06 38.51
C PRO A 59 31.24 21.83 38.78
N PHE A 60 30.66 20.81 39.41
CA PHE A 60 31.30 19.53 39.69
C PHE A 60 30.31 18.36 39.54
N GLY A 61 30.83 17.14 39.59
CA GLY A 61 30.01 15.92 39.59
C GLY A 61 29.24 15.68 38.30
N TRP A 62 28.15 14.93 38.43
CA TRP A 62 27.34 14.46 37.30
C TRP A 62 26.65 15.62 36.56
N GLN A 63 26.23 16.68 37.27
CA GLN A 63 25.57 17.83 36.64
C GLN A 63 26.48 18.52 35.62
N LYS A 64 27.78 18.64 35.92
CA LYS A 64 28.76 19.17 34.99
C LYS A 64 28.89 18.28 33.74
N VAL A 65 28.98 16.97 33.96
CA VAL A 65 29.15 15.99 32.87
C VAL A 65 27.95 16.00 31.94
N SER A 66 26.72 15.92 32.48
CA SER A 66 25.49 15.93 31.68
C SER A 66 25.32 17.20 30.85
N LEU A 67 25.71 18.37 31.39
CA LEU A 67 25.65 19.63 30.63
C LEU A 67 26.64 19.67 29.46
N LEU A 68 27.82 19.06 29.60
CA LEU A 68 28.81 18.98 28.53
C LEU A 68 28.37 17.99 27.45
N GLU A 69 27.88 16.82 27.85
CA GLU A 69 27.36 15.80 26.95
C GLU A 69 26.22 16.35 26.09
N ALA A 70 25.20 16.94 26.71
CA ALA A 70 24.09 17.56 25.98
C ALA A 70 24.55 18.69 25.03
N ARG A 71 25.54 19.49 25.44
CA ARG A 71 26.12 20.54 24.59
C ARG A 71 26.78 19.94 23.35
N ASP A 72 27.53 18.87 23.53
CA ASP A 72 28.29 18.24 22.47
C ASP A 72 27.36 17.46 21.51
N GLU A 73 26.31 16.81 22.01
CA GLU A 73 25.21 16.26 21.20
C GLU A 73 24.52 17.32 20.35
N ILE A 74 24.17 18.47 20.94
CA ILE A 74 23.56 19.58 20.20
C ILE A 74 24.51 20.10 19.12
N ARG A 75 25.83 20.12 19.38
CA ARG A 75 26.82 20.53 18.37
C ARG A 75 26.85 19.52 17.21
N GLN A 76 26.89 18.23 17.50
CA GLN A 76 26.86 17.17 16.49
C GLN A 76 25.57 17.21 15.65
N LEU A 77 24.41 17.39 16.29
CA LEU A 77 23.13 17.53 15.60
C LEU A 77 23.10 18.77 14.69
N LYS A 78 23.70 19.88 15.11
CA LYS A 78 23.80 21.09 14.28
C LYS A 78 24.73 20.87 13.09
N GLU A 79 25.84 20.17 13.28
CA GLU A 79 26.77 19.83 12.21
C GLU A 79 26.13 18.87 11.21
N SER A 80 25.41 17.84 11.67
CA SER A 80 24.68 16.93 10.79
C SER A 80 23.56 17.64 10.02
N LEU A 81 22.80 18.53 10.67
CA LEU A 81 21.81 19.38 10.00
C LEU A 81 22.45 20.28 8.94
N LYS A 82 23.61 20.88 9.25
CA LYS A 82 24.35 21.70 8.29
C LYS A 82 24.84 20.86 7.11
N ALA A 83 25.40 19.68 7.36
CA ALA A 83 25.87 18.76 6.32
C ALA A 83 24.72 18.26 5.43
N MET A 84 23.58 17.87 6.01
CA MET A 84 22.38 17.49 5.24
C MET A 84 21.85 18.66 4.42
N LYS A 85 21.84 19.88 4.98
CA LYS A 85 21.44 21.09 4.26
C LYS A 85 22.39 21.39 3.10
N GLU A 86 23.70 21.26 3.31
CA GLU A 86 24.71 21.44 2.26
C GLU A 86 24.60 20.34 1.19
N GLN A 87 24.28 19.10 1.55
CA GLN A 87 23.95 18.05 0.57
C GLN A 87 22.69 18.41 -0.22
N MET A 88 21.65 18.93 0.43
CA MET A 88 20.41 19.35 -0.22
C MET A 88 20.61 20.57 -1.14
N VAL A 89 21.55 21.46 -0.81
CA VAL A 89 21.91 22.63 -1.64
C VAL A 89 22.95 22.27 -2.72
N GLY A 90 23.77 21.25 -2.48
CA GLY A 90 24.76 20.71 -3.41
C GLY A 90 24.20 19.68 -4.40
N LEU A 91 22.99 19.13 -4.15
CA LEU A 91 22.18 18.53 -5.20
C LEU A 91 21.74 19.64 -6.15
N PRO A 92 22.12 19.61 -7.44
CA PRO A 92 21.69 20.64 -8.36
C PRO A 92 20.17 20.57 -8.47
N VAL A 93 19.51 21.71 -8.27
CA VAL A 93 18.06 21.86 -8.42
C VAL A 93 17.59 21.35 -9.79
N SER A 94 18.46 21.32 -10.80
CA SER A 94 18.20 20.67 -12.09
C SER A 94 18.02 19.15 -12.01
N ALA A 95 18.84 18.41 -11.24
CA ALA A 95 18.68 16.96 -11.08
C ALA A 95 17.39 16.59 -10.34
N SER A 96 16.95 17.44 -9.40
CA SER A 96 15.69 17.25 -8.68
C SER A 96 14.47 17.56 -9.57
N ASN A 97 14.54 18.61 -10.39
CA ASN A 97 13.49 18.94 -11.36
C ASN A 97 13.39 17.94 -12.52
N ASP A 98 14.54 17.43 -13.00
CA ASP A 98 14.57 16.44 -14.09
C ASP A 98 14.09 15.06 -13.62
N HIS A 99 14.44 14.66 -12.38
CA HIS A 99 13.85 13.46 -11.76
C HIS A 99 12.34 13.61 -11.54
N LEU A 100 11.88 14.79 -11.16
CA LEU A 100 10.45 15.06 -10.94
C LEU A 100 9.67 15.03 -12.26
N LYS A 101 10.21 15.62 -13.33
CA LYS A 101 9.63 15.52 -14.69
C LYS A 101 9.60 14.08 -15.19
N LYS A 102 10.70 13.34 -15.02
CA LYS A 102 10.77 11.93 -15.41
C LYS A 102 9.74 11.08 -14.65
N HIS A 103 9.59 11.31 -13.35
CA HIS A 103 8.59 10.62 -12.54
C HIS A 103 7.15 11.00 -12.94
N GLU A 104 6.92 12.25 -13.34
CA GLU A 104 5.61 12.69 -13.85
C GLU A 104 5.28 12.08 -15.21
N GLU A 105 6.27 11.95 -16.11
CA GLU A 105 6.13 11.26 -17.40
C GLU A 105 5.90 9.75 -17.21
N GLU A 106 6.64 9.09 -16.30
CA GLU A 106 6.43 7.69 -15.95
C GLU A 106 5.03 7.48 -15.35
N LYS A 107 4.57 8.38 -14.49
CA LYS A 107 3.21 8.32 -13.93
C LYS A 107 2.14 8.47 -15.02
N LYS A 108 2.33 9.37 -15.99
CA LYS A 108 1.41 9.51 -17.14
C LYS A 108 1.37 8.25 -18.00
N LYS A 109 2.54 7.68 -18.34
CA LYS A 109 2.62 6.42 -19.08
C LYS A 109 1.91 5.29 -18.33
N LEU A 110 2.12 5.18 -17.03
CA LEU A 110 1.50 4.15 -16.20
C LEU A 110 -0.02 4.34 -16.09
N GLU A 111 -0.51 5.58 -16.11
CA GLU A 111 -1.94 5.88 -16.15
C GLU A 111 -2.57 5.51 -17.51
N GLU A 112 -1.87 5.73 -18.61
CA GLU A 112 -2.30 5.30 -19.95
C GLU A 112 -2.33 3.78 -20.10
N GLU A 113 -1.31 3.08 -19.60
CA GLU A 113 -1.27 1.61 -19.57
C GLU A 113 -2.40 1.03 -18.72
N LYS A 114 -2.67 1.63 -17.55
CA LYS A 114 -3.79 1.22 -16.70
C LYS A 114 -5.14 1.37 -17.42
N LYS A 115 -5.36 2.47 -18.14
CA LYS A 115 -6.58 2.68 -18.95
C LYS A 115 -6.71 1.65 -20.08
N LYS A 116 -5.60 1.28 -20.74
CA LYS A 116 -5.61 0.23 -21.77
C LYS A 116 -5.97 -1.13 -21.18
N PHE A 117 -5.37 -1.50 -20.05
CA PHE A 117 -5.64 -2.76 -19.38
C PHE A 117 -7.09 -2.86 -18.87
N GLU A 118 -7.64 -1.76 -18.35
CA GLU A 118 -9.05 -1.69 -17.93
C GLU A 118 -10.01 -1.89 -19.11
N ALA A 119 -9.71 -1.27 -20.27
CA ALA A 119 -10.50 -1.46 -21.49
C ALA A 119 -10.40 -2.90 -22.04
N GLU A 120 -9.23 -3.53 -21.94
CA GLU A 120 -9.03 -4.94 -22.34
C GLU A 120 -9.79 -5.91 -21.43
N ASN A 121 -9.72 -5.73 -20.12
CA ASN A 121 -10.50 -6.54 -19.17
C ASN A 121 -12.01 -6.44 -19.41
N LYS A 122 -12.51 -5.25 -19.74
CA LYS A 122 -13.93 -5.08 -20.07
C LYS A 122 -14.33 -5.88 -21.31
N LYS A 123 -13.47 -5.90 -22.35
CA LYS A 123 -13.71 -6.72 -23.56
C LYS A 123 -13.70 -8.21 -23.25
N LEU A 124 -12.75 -8.67 -22.44
CA LEU A 124 -12.68 -10.07 -21.99
C LEU A 124 -13.92 -10.48 -21.18
N GLU A 125 -14.44 -9.59 -20.34
CA GLU A 125 -15.67 -9.86 -19.58
C GLU A 125 -16.90 -10.01 -20.51
N GLU A 126 -16.99 -9.19 -21.54
CA GLU A 126 -18.05 -9.28 -22.56
C GLU A 126 -17.92 -10.56 -23.40
N GLU A 127 -16.70 -10.96 -23.77
CA GLU A 127 -16.44 -12.20 -24.51
C GLU A 127 -16.79 -13.45 -23.67
N ASN A 128 -16.42 -13.47 -22.39
CA ASN A 128 -16.79 -14.54 -21.47
C ASN A 128 -18.31 -14.68 -21.32
N LYS A 129 -19.04 -13.56 -21.27
CA LYS A 129 -20.52 -13.59 -21.24
C LYS A 129 -21.11 -14.21 -22.51
N LYS A 130 -20.53 -13.93 -23.69
CA LYS A 130 -20.97 -14.54 -24.96
C LYS A 130 -20.69 -16.03 -24.98
N PHE A 131 -19.50 -16.44 -24.54
CA PHE A 131 -19.11 -17.85 -24.50
C PHE A 131 -20.02 -18.67 -23.57
N GLU A 132 -20.35 -18.13 -22.39
CA GLU A 132 -21.31 -18.78 -21.47
C GLU A 132 -22.72 -18.90 -22.06
N ALA A 133 -23.17 -17.90 -22.83
CA ALA A 133 -24.46 -17.98 -23.53
C ALA A 133 -24.44 -19.03 -24.66
N GLU A 134 -23.34 -19.13 -25.42
CA GLU A 134 -23.17 -20.14 -26.47
C GLU A 134 -23.12 -21.56 -25.90
N LYS A 135 -22.39 -21.75 -24.79
CA LYS A 135 -22.31 -23.03 -24.09
C LYS A 135 -23.67 -23.52 -23.63
N LYS A 136 -24.53 -22.63 -23.11
CA LYS A 136 -25.91 -22.96 -22.74
C LYS A 136 -26.75 -23.40 -23.93
N LYS A 137 -26.66 -22.69 -25.06
CA LYS A 137 -27.37 -23.07 -26.30
C LYS A 137 -26.94 -24.44 -26.80
N LEU A 138 -25.63 -24.72 -26.78
CA LEU A 138 -25.10 -26.02 -27.18
C LEU A 138 -25.58 -27.14 -26.26
N GLU A 139 -25.71 -26.89 -24.95
CA GLU A 139 -26.26 -27.85 -24.00
C GLU A 139 -27.75 -28.15 -24.27
N GLU A 140 -28.54 -27.13 -24.61
CA GLU A 140 -29.94 -27.30 -25.01
C GLU A 140 -30.10 -28.08 -26.33
N GLU A 141 -29.26 -27.79 -27.33
CA GLU A 141 -29.25 -28.53 -28.60
C GLU A 141 -28.88 -30.00 -28.41
N LYS A 142 -27.88 -30.29 -27.56
CA LYS A 142 -27.54 -31.67 -27.21
C LYS A 142 -28.71 -32.42 -26.56
N LYS A 143 -29.43 -31.78 -25.64
CA LYS A 143 -30.61 -32.39 -25.01
C LYS A 143 -31.68 -32.74 -26.04
N LYS A 144 -31.96 -31.84 -27.00
CA LYS A 144 -32.91 -32.10 -28.09
C LYS A 144 -32.47 -33.25 -28.98
N HIS A 145 -31.19 -33.27 -29.37
CA HIS A 145 -30.66 -34.36 -30.20
C HIS A 145 -30.71 -35.71 -29.46
N ASP A 146 -30.47 -35.73 -28.15
CA ASP A 146 -30.60 -36.95 -27.33
C ASP A 146 -32.05 -37.44 -27.24
N GLU A 147 -33.03 -36.52 -27.17
CA GLU A 147 -34.47 -36.85 -27.22
C GLU A 147 -34.89 -37.40 -28.59
N GLU A 148 -34.46 -36.77 -29.68
CA GLU A 148 -34.71 -37.24 -31.04
C GLU A 148 -34.10 -38.61 -31.28
N LYS A 149 -32.87 -38.84 -30.82
CA LYS A 149 -32.20 -40.14 -30.92
C LYS A 149 -32.99 -41.24 -30.20
N LYS A 150 -33.45 -40.99 -28.97
CA LYS A 150 -34.31 -41.94 -28.23
C LYS A 150 -35.60 -42.25 -28.99
N LYS A 151 -36.22 -41.24 -29.60
CA LYS A 151 -37.43 -41.41 -30.40
C LYS A 151 -37.18 -42.28 -31.63
N LEU A 152 -36.09 -42.01 -32.36
CA LEU A 152 -35.69 -42.82 -33.53
C LEU A 152 -35.34 -44.26 -33.12
N GLU A 153 -34.63 -44.46 -32.01
CA GLU A 153 -34.35 -45.79 -31.47
C GLU A 153 -35.65 -46.57 -31.20
N ASN A 154 -36.66 -45.92 -30.61
CA ASN A 154 -37.98 -46.52 -30.38
C ASN A 154 -38.70 -46.86 -31.71
N GLU A 155 -38.68 -45.95 -32.69
CA GLU A 155 -39.29 -46.18 -34.00
C GLU A 155 -38.63 -47.36 -34.75
N VAL A 156 -37.30 -47.46 -34.69
CA VAL A 156 -36.52 -48.57 -35.27
C VAL A 156 -36.89 -49.90 -34.63
N ILE A 157 -37.03 -49.94 -33.30
CA ILE A 157 -37.46 -51.15 -32.58
C ILE A 157 -38.85 -51.59 -33.05
N CYS A 158 -39.83 -50.66 -33.12
CA CYS A 158 -41.17 -50.97 -33.61
C CYS A 158 -41.18 -51.45 -35.06
N ALA A 159 -40.36 -50.86 -35.94
CA ALA A 159 -40.24 -51.30 -37.33
C ALA A 159 -39.64 -52.71 -37.43
N ASN A 160 -38.61 -53.02 -36.65
CA ASN A 160 -37.99 -54.33 -36.57
C ASN A 160 -38.98 -55.42 -36.08
N GLU A 161 -39.85 -55.09 -35.12
CA GLU A 161 -40.94 -55.99 -34.68
C GLU A 161 -41.95 -56.25 -35.80
N ARG A 162 -42.39 -55.22 -36.52
CA ARG A 162 -43.28 -55.36 -37.69
C ARG A 162 -42.66 -56.23 -38.78
N GLU A 163 -41.37 -56.02 -39.07
CA GLU A 163 -40.64 -56.83 -40.04
C GLU A 163 -40.60 -58.30 -39.64
N LYS A 164 -40.31 -58.60 -38.36
CA LYS A 164 -40.34 -59.98 -37.83
C LYS A 164 -41.71 -60.63 -38.00
N MET A 165 -42.79 -59.90 -37.69
CA MET A 165 -44.16 -60.38 -37.87
C MET A 165 -44.48 -60.68 -39.34
N LEU A 166 -44.10 -59.79 -40.26
CA LEU A 166 -44.30 -60.00 -41.70
C LEU A 166 -43.50 -61.20 -42.22
N ARG A 167 -42.23 -61.35 -41.81
CA ARG A 167 -41.41 -62.52 -42.15
C ARG A 167 -42.05 -63.82 -41.66
N GLN A 168 -42.60 -63.84 -40.45
CA GLN A 168 -43.31 -65.01 -39.92
C GLN A 168 -44.57 -65.33 -40.74
N LEU A 169 -45.38 -64.33 -41.09
CA LEU A 169 -46.58 -64.52 -41.91
C LEU A 169 -46.24 -65.04 -43.33
N ILE A 170 -45.20 -64.50 -43.95
CA ILE A 170 -44.74 -64.97 -45.27
C ILE A 170 -44.31 -66.44 -45.20
N VAL A 171 -43.52 -66.82 -44.18
CA VAL A 171 -43.07 -68.20 -43.99
C VAL A 171 -44.25 -69.15 -43.76
N LEU A 172 -45.23 -68.77 -42.94
CA LEU A 172 -46.45 -69.57 -42.70
C LEU A 172 -47.28 -69.74 -43.99
N SER A 173 -47.51 -68.65 -44.72
CA SER A 173 -48.26 -68.67 -45.98
C SER A 173 -47.58 -69.52 -47.05
N TRP A 174 -46.28 -69.33 -47.26
CA TRP A 174 -45.48 -70.13 -48.20
C TRP A 174 -45.46 -71.61 -47.79
N GLY A 175 -45.34 -71.92 -46.50
CA GLY A 175 -45.41 -73.28 -45.98
C GLY A 175 -46.73 -73.98 -46.30
N CYS A 176 -47.86 -73.32 -46.03
CA CYS A 176 -49.19 -73.85 -46.36
C CYS A 176 -49.36 -74.05 -47.87
N PHE A 177 -48.90 -73.10 -48.69
CA PHE A 177 -48.98 -73.20 -50.15
C PHE A 177 -48.20 -74.39 -50.71
N ILE A 178 -46.97 -74.61 -50.22
CA ILE A 178 -46.13 -75.75 -50.61
C ILE A 178 -46.82 -77.08 -50.27
N VAL A 179 -47.45 -77.18 -49.08
CA VAL A 179 -48.20 -78.38 -48.68
C VAL A 179 -49.37 -78.65 -49.63
N VAL A 180 -50.14 -77.61 -49.99
CA VAL A 180 -51.27 -77.73 -50.92
C VAL A 180 -50.80 -78.21 -52.30
N ILE A 181 -49.73 -77.63 -52.85
CA ILE A 181 -49.14 -78.07 -54.12
C ILE A 181 -48.72 -79.54 -54.05
N ALA A 182 -48.03 -79.94 -52.97
CA ALA A 182 -47.58 -81.32 -52.78
C ALA A 182 -48.76 -82.31 -52.75
N MET A 183 -49.87 -81.95 -52.11
CA MET A 183 -51.10 -82.75 -52.11
C MET A 183 -51.71 -82.87 -53.52
N CYS A 184 -51.81 -81.76 -54.26
CA CYS A 184 -52.32 -81.77 -55.63
C CYS A 184 -51.47 -82.64 -56.56
N LEU A 185 -50.13 -82.55 -56.48
CA LEU A 185 -49.21 -83.37 -57.28
C LEU A 185 -49.23 -84.84 -56.88
N GLY A 186 -49.44 -85.16 -55.60
CA GLY A 186 -49.56 -86.53 -55.10
C GLY A 186 -50.84 -87.23 -55.58
N MET A 187 -51.94 -86.49 -55.75
CA MET A 187 -53.21 -87.02 -56.26
C MET A 187 -53.22 -87.23 -57.78
N GLY A 188 -52.33 -86.55 -58.54
CA GLY A 188 -52.20 -86.69 -60.00
C GLY A 188 -51.32 -87.87 -60.46
N LYS A 189 -50.77 -88.66 -59.55
CA LYS A 189 -50.03 -89.90 -59.85
C LYS A 189 -50.87 -91.12 -59.48
N LYS A 190 -51.91 -91.40 -60.27
CA LYS A 190 -52.63 -92.67 -60.32
C LYS A 190 -52.94 -93.02 -61.75
#